data_AF-A0A972X192-F1
#
_entry.id   AF-A0A972X192-F1
#
_cell.length_a   1.000
_cell.length_b   1.000
_cell.length_c   1.000
_cell.angle_alpha   90.00
_cell.angle_beta   90.00
_cell.angle_gamma   90.00
#
_symmetry.space_group_name_H-M   'P 1'
#
loop_
_entity.id
_entity.type
_entity.pdbx_description
1 polymer ?
#
loop_
_entity_poly.entity_id
_entity_poly.type
_entity_poly.pdbx_seq_one_letter_code
_entity_poly.pdbx_strand_id
1 'polypeptide(L)'
;MTLAYCYDQISNDVAAVRQLIYSIPISTDPSIQFLIETWKAKIYRDEKNFMEAERTLNHLWLRLTPEIDWYAYFTAKIIAIGLYRDSGNIKLAKQLLSETAAMAQEKPLKTVKRQLESIQKAFATGTESGPLVLELKKGNSILTFLDQMLILNETRLTDKLTLCLLRQKTMTKEEIIFALFNRDYTASTDNTLIYYHVHGVKKNMKKIGLGTQYLEKKGIHYIFTGEVQLIEEAL
;
A
#
# COMPACT_ATOMS: atom_id res chain seq x y z
N MET A 1 -24.82 11.03 3.20
CA MET A 1 -23.46 10.61 2.80
C MET A 1 -22.38 11.65 3.08
N THR A 2 -22.62 12.96 2.93
CA THR A 2 -21.60 14.00 3.20
C THR A 2 -21.00 13.93 4.60
N LEU A 3 -21.81 13.70 5.63
CA LEU A 3 -21.32 13.55 7.00
C LEU A 3 -20.37 12.35 7.16
N ALA A 4 -20.72 11.19 6.57
CA ALA A 4 -19.86 10.01 6.57
C ALA A 4 -18.52 10.30 5.86
N TYR A 5 -18.55 11.06 4.75
CA TYR A 5 -17.33 11.49 4.07
C TYR A 5 -16.44 12.40 4.94
N CYS A 6 -17.02 13.28 5.75
CA CYS A 6 -16.23 14.11 6.68
C CYS A 6 -15.51 13.26 7.73
N TYR A 7 -16.21 12.31 8.37
CA TYR A 7 -15.58 11.39 9.33
C TYR A 7 -14.50 10.52 8.69
N ASP A 8 -14.74 10.06 7.47
CA ASP A 8 -13.80 9.28 6.68
C ASP A 8 -12.50 10.05 6.38
N GLN A 9 -12.62 11.24 5.79
CA GLN A 9 -11.44 11.98 5.30
C GLN A 9 -10.70 12.77 6.37
N ILE A 10 -11.40 13.25 7.40
CA ILE A 10 -10.82 14.14 8.41
C ILE A 10 -10.36 13.35 9.63
N SER A 11 -11.15 12.38 10.08
CA SER A 11 -10.92 11.65 11.33
C SER A 11 -10.46 10.21 11.12
N ASN A 12 -10.57 9.68 9.90
CA ASN A 12 -10.36 8.26 9.59
C ASN A 12 -11.13 7.32 10.54
N ASP A 13 -12.29 7.77 11.01
CA ASP A 13 -13.09 7.08 12.02
C ASP A 13 -14.07 6.13 11.34
N VAL A 14 -13.56 4.95 11.01
CA VAL A 14 -14.32 3.89 10.32
C VAL A 14 -15.54 3.45 11.15
N ALA A 15 -15.46 3.50 12.49
CA ALA A 15 -16.55 3.10 13.36
C ALA A 15 -17.72 4.10 13.29
N ALA A 16 -17.45 5.40 13.32
CA ALA A 16 -18.45 6.44 13.13
C ALA A 16 -19.08 6.38 11.72
N VAL A 17 -18.25 6.16 10.69
CA VAL A 17 -18.73 5.96 9.32
C VAL A 17 -19.68 4.75 9.25
N ARG A 18 -19.31 3.62 9.87
CA ARG A 18 -20.17 2.44 9.94
C ARG A 18 -21.49 2.76 10.60
N GLN A 19 -21.50 3.39 11.77
CA GLN A 19 -22.74 3.74 12.47
C GLN A 19 -23.66 4.61 11.60
N LEU A 20 -23.12 5.64 10.95
CA LEU A 20 -23.87 6.53 10.07
C LEU A 20 -24.46 5.78 8.87
N ILE A 21 -23.66 4.97 8.18
CA ILE A 21 -24.12 4.25 6.98
C ILE A 21 -25.16 3.19 7.33
N TYR A 22 -24.98 2.47 8.46
CA TYR A 22 -25.90 1.41 8.88
C TYR A 22 -27.19 1.96 9.50
N SER A 23 -27.21 3.22 9.95
CA SER A 23 -28.44 3.89 10.40
C SER A 23 -29.39 4.28 9.25
N ILE A 24 -28.91 4.28 8.00
CA ILE A 24 -29.75 4.63 6.84
C ILE A 24 -30.67 3.44 6.54
N PRO A 25 -32.00 3.62 6.56
CA PRO A 25 -32.93 2.55 6.21
C PRO A 25 -32.76 2.14 4.74
N ILE A 26 -33.23 0.94 4.40
CA ILE A 26 -33.26 0.48 3.00
C ILE A 26 -34.05 1.49 2.18
N SER A 27 -33.42 2.01 1.13
CA SER A 27 -34.01 3.01 0.26
C SER A 27 -34.81 2.32 -0.84
N THR A 28 -36.01 2.84 -1.15
CA THR A 28 -36.76 2.45 -2.35
C THR A 28 -36.19 3.06 -3.62
N ASP A 29 -35.40 4.15 -3.50
CA ASP A 29 -34.62 4.74 -4.59
C ASP A 29 -33.38 3.87 -4.86
N PRO A 30 -33.25 3.25 -6.05
CA PRO A 30 -32.12 2.40 -6.41
C PRO A 30 -30.77 3.12 -6.37
N SER A 31 -30.69 4.39 -6.79
CA SER A 31 -29.44 5.15 -6.82
C SER A 31 -28.90 5.39 -5.41
N ILE A 32 -29.79 5.74 -4.48
CA ILE A 32 -29.43 5.87 -3.07
C ILE A 32 -29.02 4.51 -2.50
N GLN A 33 -29.73 3.44 -2.85
CA GLN A 33 -29.42 2.09 -2.38
C GLN A 33 -28.04 1.62 -2.88
N PHE A 34 -27.69 1.84 -4.14
CA PHE A 34 -26.37 1.53 -4.69
C PHE A 34 -25.26 2.30 -3.98
N LEU A 35 -25.50 3.58 -3.65
CA LEU A 35 -24.55 4.38 -2.91
C LEU A 35 -24.34 3.83 -1.49
N ILE A 36 -25.41 3.47 -0.77
CA ILE A 36 -25.32 2.84 0.57
C ILE A 36 -24.50 1.54 0.51
N GLU A 37 -24.78 0.67 -0.45
CA GLU A 37 -24.05 -0.59 -0.62
C GLU A 37 -22.58 -0.38 -0.99
N THR A 38 -22.28 0.62 -1.82
CA THR A 38 -20.89 1.01 -2.14
C THR A 38 -20.15 1.48 -0.88
N TRP A 39 -20.80 2.24 0.00
CA TRP A 39 -20.23 2.64 1.28
C TRP A 39 -20.03 1.47 2.23
N LYS A 40 -20.94 0.50 2.26
CA LYS A 40 -20.77 -0.74 3.04
C LYS A 40 -19.56 -1.54 2.57
N ALA A 41 -19.36 -1.69 1.26
CA ALA A 41 -18.17 -2.33 0.70
C ALA A 41 -16.88 -1.61 1.11
N LYS A 42 -16.89 -0.26 1.07
CA LYS A 42 -15.76 0.55 1.54
C LYS A 42 -15.46 0.31 3.03
N ILE A 43 -16.47 0.32 3.89
CA ILE A 43 -16.32 0.04 5.32
C ILE A 43 -15.68 -1.34 5.54
N TYR A 44 -16.19 -2.38 4.87
CA TYR A 44 -15.60 -3.72 4.98
C TYR A 44 -14.14 -3.75 4.53
N ARG A 45 -13.79 -3.05 3.45
CA ARG A 45 -12.40 -2.94 3.00
C ARG A 45 -11.51 -2.26 4.04
N ASP A 46 -11.95 -1.12 4.57
CA ASP A 46 -11.16 -0.33 5.52
C ASP A 46 -10.96 -1.09 6.85
N GLU A 47 -11.89 -1.98 7.19
CA GLU A 47 -11.80 -2.92 8.32
C GLU A 47 -11.02 -4.20 8.00
N LYS A 48 -10.42 -4.28 6.80
CA LYS A 48 -9.69 -5.44 6.28
C LYS A 48 -10.53 -6.72 6.15
N ASN A 49 -11.86 -6.60 6.17
CA ASN A 49 -12.77 -7.69 5.84
C ASN A 49 -12.95 -7.77 4.31
N PHE A 50 -11.88 -8.20 3.62
CA PHE A 50 -11.81 -8.18 2.17
C PHE A 50 -12.84 -9.10 1.50
N MET A 51 -13.18 -10.23 2.14
CA MET A 51 -14.17 -11.18 1.63
C MET A 51 -15.56 -10.56 1.58
N GLU A 52 -16.00 -9.89 2.65
CA GLU A 52 -17.30 -9.21 2.67
C GLU A 52 -17.34 -8.00 1.75
N ALA A 53 -16.23 -7.26 1.65
CA ALA A 53 -16.11 -6.16 0.70
C ALA A 53 -16.30 -6.65 -0.75
N GLU A 54 -15.61 -7.72 -1.13
CA GLU A 54 -15.71 -8.33 -2.45
C GLU A 54 -17.12 -8.87 -2.72
N ARG A 55 -17.70 -9.60 -1.76
CA ARG A 55 -19.06 -10.12 -1.87
C ARG A 55 -20.08 -9.00 -2.11
N THR A 56 -19.95 -7.91 -1.38
CA THR A 56 -20.81 -6.73 -1.52
C THR A 56 -20.67 -6.10 -2.91
N LEU A 57 -19.45 -5.92 -3.40
CA LEU A 57 -19.18 -5.37 -4.73
C LEU A 57 -19.69 -6.27 -5.86
N ASN A 58 -19.51 -7.59 -5.75
CA ASN A 58 -20.01 -8.54 -6.73
C ASN A 58 -21.55 -8.50 -6.81
N HIS A 59 -22.25 -8.45 -5.67
CA HIS A 59 -23.70 -8.27 -5.66
C HIS A 59 -24.17 -6.94 -6.23
N LEU A 60 -23.38 -5.88 -6.07
CA LEU A 60 -23.66 -4.58 -6.66
C LEU A 60 -23.52 -4.63 -8.19
N TRP A 61 -22.44 -5.20 -8.71
CA TRP A 61 -22.17 -5.27 -10.15
C TRP A 61 -23.16 -6.11 -10.95
N LEU A 62 -23.87 -7.04 -10.33
CA LEU A 62 -24.97 -7.76 -10.99
C LEU A 62 -26.16 -6.85 -11.35
N ARG A 63 -26.30 -5.71 -10.68
CA ARG A 63 -27.44 -4.77 -10.82
C ARG A 63 -27.02 -3.39 -11.31
N LEU A 64 -25.73 -3.07 -11.23
CA LEU A 64 -25.20 -1.74 -11.48
C LEU A 64 -24.36 -1.74 -12.75
N THR A 65 -24.86 -1.06 -13.78
CA THR A 65 -24.14 -0.78 -15.02
C THR A 65 -23.92 0.73 -15.17
N PRO A 66 -22.97 1.16 -16.04
CA PRO A 66 -22.74 2.57 -16.31
C PRO A 66 -23.99 3.32 -16.82
N GLU A 67 -24.91 2.63 -17.50
CA GLU A 67 -26.16 3.17 -18.05
C GLU A 67 -27.23 3.37 -16.97
N ILE A 68 -27.22 2.53 -15.93
CA ILE A 68 -28.18 2.59 -14.82
C ILE A 68 -27.82 3.73 -13.87
N ASP A 69 -26.59 3.71 -13.35
CA ASP A 69 -26.09 4.76 -12.47
C ASP A 69 -24.57 4.85 -12.62
N TRP A 70 -24.17 5.73 -13.55
CA TRP A 70 -22.78 6.00 -13.84
C TRP A 70 -21.98 6.35 -12.58
N TYR A 71 -22.50 7.23 -11.72
CA TYR A 71 -21.74 7.72 -10.57
C TYR A 71 -21.48 6.60 -9.56
N ALA A 72 -22.52 5.84 -9.22
CA ALA A 72 -22.38 4.69 -8.33
C ALA A 72 -21.45 3.64 -8.94
N TYR A 73 -21.54 3.38 -10.26
CA TYR A 73 -20.70 2.41 -10.96
C TYR A 73 -19.21 2.74 -10.81
N PHE A 74 -18.81 3.98 -11.13
CA PHE A 74 -17.41 4.39 -11.02
C PHE A 74 -16.92 4.43 -9.58
N THR A 75 -17.78 4.85 -8.65
CA THR A 75 -17.44 4.85 -7.22
C THR A 75 -17.18 3.43 -6.75
N ALA A 76 -18.03 2.47 -7.10
CA ALA A 76 -17.84 1.06 -6.78
C ALA A 76 -16.56 0.48 -7.41
N LYS A 77 -16.25 0.82 -8.66
CA LYS A 77 -14.99 0.43 -9.32
C LYS A 77 -13.77 0.99 -8.59
N ILE A 78 -13.81 2.24 -8.15
CA ILE A 78 -12.73 2.85 -7.35
C ILE A 78 -12.55 2.12 -6.01
N ILE A 79 -13.64 1.77 -5.33
CA ILE A 79 -13.57 0.99 -4.08
C ILE A 79 -12.96 -0.39 -4.34
N ALA A 80 -13.36 -1.06 -5.42
CA ALA A 80 -12.82 -2.36 -5.83
C ALA A 80 -11.32 -2.31 -6.19
N ILE A 81 -10.87 -1.27 -6.89
CA ILE A 81 -9.44 -1.06 -7.17
C ILE A 81 -8.65 -0.95 -5.85
N GLY A 82 -9.17 -0.17 -4.89
CA GLY A 82 -8.59 -0.09 -3.55
C GLY A 82 -8.60 -1.43 -2.83
N LEU A 83 -9.70 -2.18 -2.89
CA LEU A 83 -9.83 -3.52 -2.30
C LEU A 83 -8.77 -4.47 -2.83
N TYR A 84 -8.65 -4.61 -4.15
CA TYR A 84 -7.67 -5.51 -4.76
C TYR A 84 -6.24 -5.07 -4.51
N ARG A 85 -6.00 -3.77 -4.40
CA ARG A 85 -4.69 -3.27 -3.98
C ARG A 85 -4.38 -3.68 -2.53
N ASP A 86 -5.29 -3.40 -1.62
CA ASP A 86 -5.08 -3.60 -0.18
C ASP A 86 -5.07 -5.09 0.20
N SER A 87 -5.71 -5.96 -0.58
CA SER A 87 -5.65 -7.43 -0.45
C SER A 87 -4.45 -8.08 -1.15
N GLY A 88 -3.59 -7.30 -1.82
CA GLY A 88 -2.39 -7.79 -2.52
C GLY A 88 -2.63 -8.33 -3.92
N ASN A 89 -3.85 -8.31 -4.45
CA ASN A 89 -4.16 -8.69 -5.83
C ASN A 89 -3.89 -7.54 -6.82
N ILE A 90 -2.62 -7.15 -6.91
CA ILE A 90 -2.15 -5.97 -7.66
C ILE A 90 -2.44 -6.08 -9.16
N LYS A 91 -2.31 -7.29 -9.73
CA LYS A 91 -2.58 -7.52 -11.15
C LYS A 91 -4.04 -7.17 -11.49
N LEU A 92 -4.98 -7.64 -10.67
CA LEU A 92 -6.39 -7.37 -10.86
C LEU A 92 -6.71 -5.88 -10.59
N ALA A 93 -6.09 -5.28 -9.58
CA ALA A 93 -6.26 -3.85 -9.30
C ALA A 93 -5.80 -2.97 -10.49
N LYS A 94 -4.66 -3.28 -11.10
CA LYS A 94 -4.12 -2.57 -12.27
C LYS A 94 -4.98 -2.78 -13.51
N GLN A 95 -5.44 -4.01 -13.75
CA GLN A 95 -6.36 -4.30 -14.84
C GLN A 95 -7.65 -3.49 -14.70
N LEU A 96 -8.29 -3.55 -13.54
CA LEU A 96 -9.54 -2.85 -13.25
C LEU A 96 -9.37 -1.32 -13.37
N LEU A 97 -8.23 -0.79 -12.92
CA LEU A 97 -7.91 0.63 -13.06
C LEU A 97 -7.79 1.04 -14.53
N SER A 98 -7.13 0.23 -15.36
CA SER A 98 -7.00 0.49 -16.79
C SER A 98 -8.35 0.49 -17.49
N GLU A 99 -9.18 -0.52 -17.25
CA GLU A 99 -10.53 -0.64 -17.81
C GLU A 99 -11.42 0.54 -17.38
N THR A 100 -11.40 0.86 -16.09
CA THR A 100 -12.19 1.96 -15.53
C THR A 100 -11.72 3.31 -16.10
N ALA A 101 -10.41 3.52 -16.23
CA ALA A 101 -9.86 4.74 -16.82
C ALA A 101 -10.23 4.90 -18.30
N ALA A 102 -10.18 3.82 -19.09
CA ALA A 102 -10.60 3.85 -20.48
C ALA A 102 -12.07 4.25 -20.62
N MET A 103 -12.95 3.65 -19.82
CA MET A 103 -14.37 3.97 -19.83
C MET A 103 -14.64 5.43 -19.38
N ALA A 104 -13.90 5.93 -18.39
CA ALA A 104 -14.04 7.29 -17.91
C ALA A 104 -13.59 8.37 -18.92
N GLN A 105 -12.77 8.04 -19.93
CA GLN A 105 -12.34 9.02 -20.94
C GLN A 105 -13.51 9.51 -21.81
N GLU A 106 -14.53 8.68 -22.00
CA GLU A 106 -15.68 9.00 -22.84
C GLU A 106 -16.71 9.91 -22.15
N LYS A 107 -16.55 10.21 -20.85
CA LYS A 107 -17.52 11.01 -20.07
C LYS A 107 -16.85 12.12 -19.23
N PRO A 108 -17.50 13.30 -19.06
CA PRO A 108 -16.81 14.53 -18.63
C PRO A 108 -16.67 14.77 -17.11
N LEU A 109 -16.94 13.79 -16.22
CA LEU A 109 -16.90 14.06 -14.78
C LEU A 109 -15.45 14.14 -14.24
N LYS A 110 -14.97 15.38 -14.10
CA LYS A 110 -13.64 15.72 -13.60
C LYS A 110 -13.28 15.04 -12.27
N THR A 111 -14.26 14.79 -11.40
CA THR A 111 -14.02 14.17 -10.08
C THR A 111 -13.56 12.72 -10.19
N VAL A 112 -14.24 11.91 -10.99
CA VAL A 112 -13.86 10.50 -11.23
C VAL A 112 -12.49 10.44 -11.89
N LYS A 113 -12.26 11.29 -12.90
CA LYS A 113 -10.96 11.38 -13.56
C LYS A 113 -9.83 11.72 -12.57
N ARG A 114 -10.02 12.72 -11.71
CA ARG A 114 -9.04 13.08 -10.66
C ARG A 114 -8.76 11.94 -9.68
N GLN A 115 -9.80 11.19 -9.28
CA GLN A 115 -9.63 10.04 -8.40
C GLN A 115 -8.82 8.93 -9.08
N LEU A 116 -9.14 8.61 -10.34
CA LEU A 116 -8.40 7.61 -11.11
C LEU A 116 -6.94 8.04 -11.36
N GLU A 117 -6.69 9.30 -11.70
CA GLU A 117 -5.34 9.86 -11.85
C GLU A 117 -4.54 9.79 -10.53
N SER A 118 -5.19 10.08 -9.40
CA SER A 118 -4.56 9.96 -8.08
C SER A 118 -4.18 8.50 -7.77
N ILE A 119 -5.06 7.55 -8.12
CA ILE A 119 -4.80 6.12 -7.93
C ILE A 119 -3.68 5.64 -8.88
N GLN A 120 -3.71 6.05 -10.15
CA GLN A 120 -2.65 5.77 -11.13
C GLN A 120 -1.29 6.31 -10.66
N LYS A 121 -1.26 7.53 -10.13
CA LYS A 121 -0.05 8.09 -9.52
C LYS A 121 0.41 7.23 -8.35
N ALA A 122 -0.48 6.83 -7.45
CA ALA A 122 -0.13 5.97 -6.32
C ALA A 122 0.47 4.62 -6.77
N PHE A 123 -0.05 4.02 -7.85
CA PHE A 123 0.53 2.83 -8.48
C PHE A 123 1.88 3.11 -9.16
N ALA A 124 2.08 4.29 -9.75
CA ALA A 124 3.32 4.66 -10.45
C ALA A 124 4.45 5.08 -9.49
N THR A 125 4.13 5.65 -8.33
CA THR A 125 5.11 6.17 -7.37
C THR A 125 5.61 5.12 -6.37
N GLY A 126 5.14 3.87 -6.43
CA GLY A 126 5.57 2.83 -5.46
C GLY A 126 5.19 3.15 -4.02
N THR A 127 4.22 4.05 -3.82
CA THR A 127 3.45 4.18 -2.57
C THR A 127 2.43 3.05 -2.50
N GLU A 128 2.90 1.83 -2.72
CA GLU A 128 2.12 0.62 -2.57
C GLU A 128 2.04 0.34 -1.06
N SER A 129 0.85 -0.07 -0.62
CA SER A 129 0.58 -0.53 0.73
C SER A 129 0.35 -2.02 0.63
N GLY A 130 1.25 -2.79 1.22
CA GLY A 130 1.19 -4.25 1.31
C GLY A 130 2.11 -4.71 2.43
N PRO A 131 1.91 -5.91 2.99
CA PRO A 131 2.81 -6.42 4.00
C PRO A 131 4.20 -6.63 3.38
N LEU A 132 5.22 -6.01 3.98
CA LEU A 132 6.61 -6.32 3.66
C LEU A 132 6.99 -7.55 4.48
N VAL A 133 7.16 -8.69 3.83
CA VAL A 133 7.45 -9.96 4.51
C VAL A 133 8.94 -10.25 4.36
N LEU A 134 9.61 -10.56 5.47
CA LEU A 134 11.00 -10.98 5.50
C LEU A 134 11.09 -12.41 6.04
N GLU A 135 11.38 -13.36 5.15
CA GLU A 135 11.68 -14.74 5.49
C GLU A 135 13.18 -14.90 5.73
N LEU A 136 13.55 -15.36 6.92
CA LEU A 136 14.94 -15.62 7.28
C LEU A 136 15.26 -17.10 7.04
N LYS A 137 16.17 -17.40 6.10
CA LYS A 137 16.69 -18.74 5.85
C LYS A 137 18.21 -18.76 6.06
N LYS A 138 18.78 -19.94 6.31
CA LYS A 138 20.24 -20.09 6.46
C LYS A 138 20.95 -19.64 5.17
N GLY A 139 21.76 -18.59 5.27
CA GLY A 139 22.61 -18.07 4.19
C GLY A 139 21.94 -17.06 3.25
N ASN A 140 20.62 -17.15 3.04
CA ASN A 140 19.86 -16.18 2.25
C ASN A 140 18.55 -15.83 2.95
N SER A 141 18.20 -14.56 2.97
CA SER A 141 16.87 -14.11 3.38
C SER A 141 16.06 -13.71 2.16
N ILE A 142 14.74 -13.86 2.21
CA ILE A 142 13.85 -13.47 1.11
C ILE A 142 12.98 -12.32 1.60
N LEU A 143 13.13 -11.18 0.93
CA LEU A 143 12.28 -10.01 1.14
C LEU A 143 11.19 -10.00 0.06
N THR A 144 9.94 -10.11 0.49
CA THR A 144 8.78 -10.13 -0.38
C THR A 144 7.95 -8.87 -0.15
N PHE A 145 7.60 -8.20 -1.22
CA PHE A 145 6.66 -7.09 -1.20
C PHE A 145 5.68 -7.25 -2.36
N LEU A 146 4.39 -7.37 -2.04
CA LEU A 146 3.35 -7.71 -3.01
C LEU A 146 3.69 -9.02 -3.75
N ASP A 147 3.93 -8.95 -5.06
CA ASP A 147 4.27 -10.09 -5.92
C ASP A 147 5.78 -10.15 -6.27
N GLN A 148 6.59 -9.24 -5.73
CA GLN A 148 8.01 -9.16 -6.02
C GLN A 148 8.83 -9.75 -4.87
N MET A 149 9.90 -10.47 -5.24
CA MET A 149 10.82 -11.08 -4.30
C MET A 149 12.25 -10.58 -4.54
N LEU A 150 12.97 -10.34 -3.45
CA LEU A 150 14.39 -10.03 -3.45
C LEU A 150 15.12 -10.99 -2.51
N ILE A 151 16.07 -11.73 -3.07
CA ILE A 151 16.97 -12.58 -2.30
C ILE A 151 18.11 -11.70 -1.76
N LEU A 152 18.23 -11.65 -0.45
CA LEU A 152 19.24 -10.91 0.29
C LEU A 152 20.32 -11.89 0.77
N ASN A 153 21.56 -11.66 0.36
CA ASN A 153 22.70 -12.48 0.75
C ASN A 153 23.59 -11.72 1.75
N GLU A 154 23.77 -12.27 2.96
CA GLU A 154 24.52 -11.60 4.04
C GLU A 154 25.99 -11.32 3.71
N THR A 155 26.58 -12.00 2.72
CA THR A 155 27.94 -11.73 2.25
C THR A 155 28.06 -10.41 1.48
N ARG A 156 26.95 -9.91 0.90
CA ARG A 156 26.92 -8.64 0.19
C ARG A 156 26.60 -7.52 1.17
N LEU A 157 27.51 -6.57 1.33
CA LEU A 157 27.38 -5.47 2.29
C LEU A 157 26.04 -4.70 2.18
N THR A 158 25.58 -4.44 0.96
CA THR A 158 24.29 -3.76 0.74
C THR A 158 23.10 -4.59 1.20
N ASP A 159 23.13 -5.90 0.98
CA ASP A 159 22.05 -6.82 1.39
C ASP A 159 22.08 -7.00 2.91
N LYS A 160 23.29 -7.11 3.50
CA LYS A 160 23.51 -7.09 4.95
C LYS A 160 22.94 -5.82 5.59
N LEU A 161 23.23 -4.64 5.03
CA LEU A 161 22.66 -3.38 5.51
C LEU A 161 21.13 -3.37 5.39
N THR A 162 20.59 -3.89 4.29
CA THR A 162 19.15 -4.00 4.08
C THR A 162 18.53 -4.83 5.21
N LEU A 163 19.10 -5.99 5.53
CA LEU A 163 18.64 -6.85 6.63
C LEU A 163 18.72 -6.16 7.99
N CYS A 164 19.83 -5.48 8.29
CA CYS A 164 19.99 -4.74 9.55
C CYS A 164 18.91 -3.66 9.71
N LEU A 165 18.66 -2.85 8.67
CA LEU A 165 17.64 -1.80 8.70
C LEU A 165 16.22 -2.35 8.84
N LEU A 166 15.90 -3.46 8.17
CA LEU A 166 14.58 -4.10 8.28
C LEU A 166 14.31 -4.67 9.68
N ARG A 167 15.36 -5.16 10.37
CA ARG A 167 15.25 -5.74 11.71
C ARG A 167 15.27 -4.67 12.82
N GLN A 168 16.17 -3.71 12.72
CA GLN A 168 16.41 -2.73 13.80
C GLN A 168 15.54 -1.47 13.66
N LYS A 169 14.96 -1.23 12.47
CA LYS A 169 14.22 -0.02 12.06
C LYS A 169 15.03 1.29 12.12
N THR A 170 15.99 1.45 13.01
CA THR A 170 16.82 2.66 13.14
C THR A 170 18.27 2.27 13.31
N MET A 171 19.18 2.94 12.60
CA MET A 171 20.62 2.76 12.75
C MET A 171 21.37 4.11 12.67
N THR A 172 22.40 4.30 13.49
CA THR A 172 23.38 5.39 13.37
C THR A 172 24.47 5.06 12.36
N LYS A 173 25.34 6.04 12.04
CA LYS A 173 26.49 5.81 11.15
C LYS A 173 27.50 4.83 11.76
N GLU A 174 27.69 4.92 13.07
CA GLU A 174 28.56 4.08 13.86
C GLU A 174 28.07 2.62 13.81
N GLU A 175 26.78 2.41 14.04
CA GLU A 175 26.14 1.09 13.95
C GLU A 175 26.23 0.50 12.54
N ILE A 176 26.05 1.33 11.50
CA ILE A 176 26.19 0.89 10.11
C ILE A 176 27.63 0.43 9.82
N ILE A 177 28.64 1.19 10.20
CA ILE A 177 30.04 0.81 9.94
C ILE A 177 30.44 -0.42 10.74
N PHE A 178 30.02 -0.50 12.00
CA PHE A 178 30.27 -1.67 12.81
C PHE A 178 29.60 -2.92 12.21
N ALA A 179 28.33 -2.83 11.81
CA ALA A 179 27.61 -3.94 11.20
C ALA A 179 28.23 -4.40 9.87
N LEU A 180 28.72 -3.48 9.04
CA LEU A 180 29.25 -3.80 7.72
C LEU A 180 30.72 -4.23 7.73
N PHE A 181 31.55 -3.59 8.55
CA PHE A 181 33.01 -3.70 8.48
C PHE A 181 33.66 -4.15 9.79
N ASN A 182 32.89 -4.30 10.88
CA ASN A 182 33.38 -4.69 12.20
C ASN A 182 34.53 -3.81 12.70
N ARG A 183 34.38 -2.49 12.57
CA ARG A 183 35.35 -1.48 13.03
C ARG A 183 34.65 -0.20 13.49
N ASP A 184 35.41 0.70 14.12
CA ASP A 184 34.94 2.01 14.52
C ASP A 184 34.74 2.97 13.33
N TYR A 185 33.83 3.91 13.52
CA TYR A 185 33.46 4.93 12.54
C TYR A 185 34.47 6.07 12.50
N THR A 186 34.89 6.40 11.28
CA THR A 186 35.78 7.52 10.97
C THR A 186 35.12 8.44 9.95
N ALA A 187 34.72 9.64 10.38
CA ALA A 187 33.90 10.54 9.58
C ALA A 187 34.50 10.94 8.22
N SER A 188 35.82 11.06 8.11
CA SER A 188 36.51 11.47 6.87
C SER A 188 36.39 10.45 5.74
N THR A 189 36.33 9.16 6.05
CA THR A 189 36.27 8.07 5.07
C THR A 189 34.86 7.48 4.94
N ASP A 190 34.12 7.41 6.04
CA ASP A 190 32.96 6.52 6.13
C ASP A 190 31.67 7.17 5.69
N ASN A 191 31.59 8.50 5.74
CA ASN A 191 30.39 9.22 5.30
C ASN A 191 30.02 8.90 3.84
N THR A 192 31.03 8.88 2.96
CA THR A 192 30.85 8.55 1.54
C THR A 192 30.52 7.08 1.36
N LEU A 193 31.14 6.19 2.12
CA LEU A 193 30.90 4.75 2.08
C LEU A 193 29.46 4.40 2.49
N ILE A 194 28.99 4.97 3.59
CA ILE A 194 27.61 4.82 4.08
C ILE A 194 26.62 5.32 3.02
N TYR A 195 26.90 6.48 2.41
CA TYR A 195 26.05 7.02 1.35
C TYR A 195 25.84 6.03 0.19
N TYR A 196 26.92 5.39 -0.28
CA TYR A 196 26.83 4.39 -1.36
C TYR A 196 26.01 3.16 -0.96
N HIS A 197 26.20 2.63 0.24
CA HIS A 197 25.44 1.47 0.70
C HIS A 197 23.96 1.82 0.92
N VAL A 198 23.65 2.98 1.53
CA VAL A 198 22.27 3.46 1.68
C VAL A 198 21.60 3.66 0.33
N HIS A 199 22.31 4.19 -0.67
CA HIS A 199 21.80 4.28 -2.03
C HIS A 199 21.54 2.89 -2.63
N GLY A 200 22.43 1.92 -2.36
CA GLY A 200 22.23 0.52 -2.73
C GLY A 200 20.97 -0.09 -2.10
N VAL A 201 20.72 0.18 -0.82
CA VAL A 201 19.50 -0.25 -0.11
C VAL A 201 18.26 0.32 -0.81
N LYS A 202 18.24 1.62 -1.13
CA LYS A 202 17.14 2.25 -1.87
C LYS A 202 16.92 1.60 -3.24
N LYS A 203 18.00 1.22 -3.94
CA LYS A 203 17.91 0.49 -5.21
C LYS A 203 17.32 -0.90 -5.03
N ASN A 204 17.69 -1.61 -3.97
CA ASN A 204 17.12 -2.91 -3.62
C ASN A 204 15.62 -2.81 -3.32
N MET A 205 15.19 -1.82 -2.52
CA MET A 205 13.78 -1.55 -2.23
C MET A 205 12.99 -1.27 -3.52
N LYS A 206 13.54 -0.45 -4.41
CA LYS A 206 12.90 -0.14 -5.70
C LYS A 206 12.69 -1.37 -6.59
N LYS A 207 13.57 -2.38 -6.52
CA LYS A 207 13.42 -3.62 -7.32
C LYS A 207 12.16 -4.39 -6.97
N ILE A 208 11.73 -4.31 -5.70
CA ILE A 208 10.52 -4.99 -5.23
C ILE A 208 9.29 -4.08 -5.22
N GLY A 209 9.36 -2.89 -5.83
CA GLY A 209 8.25 -1.92 -5.83
C GLY A 209 8.14 -1.08 -4.55
N LEU A 210 8.99 -1.33 -3.54
CA LEU A 210 9.00 -0.54 -2.31
C LEU A 210 9.62 0.85 -2.58
N GLY A 211 8.83 1.90 -2.35
CA GLY A 211 9.28 3.27 -2.58
C GLY A 211 10.44 3.71 -1.68
N THR A 212 11.24 4.68 -2.13
CA THR A 212 12.43 5.13 -1.38
C THR A 212 12.11 5.95 -0.13
N GLN A 213 10.86 6.39 0.03
CA GLN A 213 10.35 7.12 1.18
C GLN A 213 10.38 6.29 2.47
N TYR A 214 10.44 4.96 2.36
CA TYR A 214 10.53 4.09 3.54
C TYR A 214 11.89 4.16 4.24
N LEU A 215 12.91 4.82 3.65
CA LEU A 215 14.22 5.02 4.25
C LEU A 215 14.59 6.51 4.31
N GLU A 216 14.48 7.07 5.50
CA GLU A 216 14.74 8.49 5.77
C GLU A 216 16.02 8.68 6.59
N LYS A 217 16.63 9.87 6.45
CA LYS A 217 17.74 10.29 7.31
C LYS A 217 17.24 11.40 8.23
N LYS A 218 17.34 11.20 9.56
CA LYS A 218 17.02 12.21 10.57
C LYS A 218 18.24 12.43 11.46
N GLY A 219 18.94 13.54 11.24
CA GLY A 219 20.21 13.82 11.93
C GLY A 219 21.27 12.77 11.62
N ILE A 220 21.72 12.04 12.65
CA ILE A 220 22.70 10.95 12.54
C ILE A 220 22.07 9.59 12.25
N HIS A 221 20.74 9.49 12.30
CA HIS A 221 20.01 8.23 12.17
C HIS A 221 19.51 8.01 10.75
N TYR A 222 19.55 6.74 10.32
CA TYR A 222 18.83 6.21 9.18
C TYR A 222 17.66 5.38 9.70
N ILE A 223 16.45 5.72 9.28
CA ILE A 223 15.21 5.17 9.82
C ILE A 223 14.43 4.51 8.69
N PHE A 224 14.16 3.22 8.86
CA PHE A 224 13.20 2.47 8.08
C PHE A 224 11.81 2.56 8.71
N THR A 225 10.85 3.10 7.96
CA THR A 225 9.49 3.41 8.46
C THR A 225 8.44 2.36 8.07
N GLY A 226 8.81 1.35 7.28
CA GLY A 226 7.90 0.28 6.88
C GLY A 226 7.64 -0.73 8.00
N GLU A 227 6.43 -1.27 8.05
CA GLU A 227 6.14 -2.44 8.89
C GLU A 227 6.60 -3.72 8.21
N VAL A 228 7.41 -4.52 8.92
CA VAL A 228 7.99 -5.77 8.42
C VAL A 228 7.40 -6.94 9.19
N GLN A 229 6.80 -7.89 8.47
CA GLN A 229 6.39 -9.16 9.03
C GLN A 229 7.57 -10.14 8.93
N LEU A 230 8.13 -10.51 10.08
CA LEU A 230 9.21 -11.47 10.17
C LEU A 230 8.65 -12.90 10.19
N ILE A 231 9.20 -13.76 9.33
CA ILE A 231 8.95 -15.20 9.34
C ILE A 231 10.30 -15.88 9.58
N GLU A 232 10.44 -16.49 10.74
CA GLU A 232 11.63 -17.27 11.09
C GLU A 232 11.34 -18.75 10.81
N GLU A 233 12.21 -19.38 10.01
CA GLU A 233 12.17 -20.83 9.83
C GLU A 233 12.53 -21.47 11.20
N ALA A 234 11.61 -22.27 11.76
CA ALA A 234 11.86 -22.99 13.00
C ALA A 234 13.08 -23.91 12.80
N LEU A 235 14.10 -23.69 13.62
CA LEU A 235 15.33 -24.49 13.66
C LEU A 235 15.07 -25.96 13.99
#